data_AF-A0A1B2F2L1-F1
#
_entry.id   AF-A0A1B2F2L1-F1
#
_cell.length_a   1.000
_cell.length_b   1.000
_cell.length_c   1.000
_cell.angle_alpha   90.00
_cell.angle_beta   90.00
_cell.angle_gamma   90.00
#
_symmetry.space_group_name_H-M   'P 1'
#
loop_
_entity.id
_entity.type
_entity.pdbx_description
1 polymer ?
#
loop_
_entity_poly.entity_id
_entity_poly.type
_entity_poly.pdbx_seq_one_letter_code
_entity_poly.pdbx_strand_id
1 'polypeptide(L)'
;MNPDTPLQLLGGLTAREFLRDYWQKKPLLVRQAFPDFESPIDPDELAGLALEEEVESRLVLEHGERPWELRRGPFAEDTFATLPERDWTLLVQAVDQFVPEVAELLEHFRFLPSWRIDDVMVSFAAPGGSVGPHFDNYDVFLLQGHGKRNWKVGQMCDSDSPLLEHTDLRILAEFEQSGEWTLEPGDMLYLPPRLAHYGVAEDDCLTYSVGFRAPSAAEVLTHFTDFLSQFLPDEERYSDADAQPAADPHQIQHDALDRLKSLLAEHMGDERLLLTWFGQFMTEPRYPELVSGEELSEEDLIDSLEQGAILIRNPSARMAWSEVDDNLLLFASGQSRLLSGHLRELLKLVCAADALHIENLVQWLEDEEGLTLLCQLVKQGSLGFANE
;
A
#
# COMPACT_ATOMS: atom_id res chain seq x y z
N MET A 1 -13.77 -15.55 3.94
CA MET A 1 -15.00 -14.73 4.12
C MET A 1 -15.98 -15.07 3.00
N ASN A 2 -17.29 -15.17 3.28
CA ASN A 2 -18.30 -15.32 2.22
C ASN A 2 -18.59 -13.93 1.62
N PRO A 3 -18.35 -13.70 0.31
CA PRO A 3 -18.51 -12.39 -0.33
C PRO A 3 -19.96 -11.88 -0.36
N ASP A 4 -20.92 -12.74 -0.06
CA ASP A 4 -22.36 -12.45 -0.05
C ASP A 4 -22.92 -12.23 1.37
N THR A 5 -22.05 -12.22 2.40
CA THR A 5 -22.44 -11.81 3.75
C THR A 5 -22.36 -10.28 3.87
N PRO A 6 -23.43 -9.60 4.35
CA PRO A 6 -23.40 -8.18 4.66
C PRO A 6 -22.27 -7.80 5.63
N LEU A 7 -21.56 -6.71 5.34
CA LEU A 7 -20.48 -6.19 6.17
C LEU A 7 -20.89 -4.86 6.82
N GLN A 8 -20.76 -4.77 8.14
CA GLN A 8 -21.04 -3.54 8.90
C GLN A 8 -20.18 -2.37 8.40
N LEU A 9 -18.89 -2.64 8.13
CA LEU A 9 -17.93 -1.70 7.55
C LEU A 9 -18.45 -1.04 6.26
N LEU A 10 -19.29 -1.74 5.49
CA LEU A 10 -19.85 -1.27 4.22
C LEU A 10 -21.31 -0.82 4.36
N GLY A 11 -21.77 -0.54 5.57
CA GLY A 11 -23.14 -0.09 5.85
C GLY A 11 -24.20 -1.15 5.59
N GLY A 12 -23.84 -2.43 5.74
CA GLY A 12 -24.72 -3.57 5.46
C GLY A 12 -24.73 -4.02 4.00
N LEU A 13 -23.90 -3.43 3.14
CA LEU A 13 -23.63 -3.97 1.81
C LEU A 13 -22.79 -5.26 1.92
N THR A 14 -23.01 -6.17 0.98
CA THR A 14 -22.07 -7.28 0.76
C THR A 14 -20.80 -6.78 0.07
N ALA A 15 -19.69 -7.49 0.24
CA ALA A 15 -18.45 -7.18 -0.50
C ALA A 15 -18.69 -7.18 -2.03
N ARG A 16 -19.52 -8.11 -2.52
CA ARG A 16 -19.89 -8.19 -3.94
C ARG A 16 -20.61 -6.93 -4.42
N GLU A 17 -21.58 -6.41 -3.66
CA GLU A 17 -22.30 -5.19 -4.02
C GLU A 17 -21.38 -3.97 -4.01
N PHE A 18 -20.52 -3.85 -3.00
CA PHE A 18 -19.54 -2.77 -2.93
C PHE A 18 -18.60 -2.76 -4.14
N LEU A 19 -18.01 -3.90 -4.50
CA LEU A 19 -17.13 -4.02 -5.68
C LEU A 19 -17.88 -3.74 -7.00
N ARG A 20 -19.13 -4.17 -7.09
CA ARG A 20 -19.97 -3.94 -8.28
C ARG A 20 -20.35 -2.47 -8.45
N ASP A 21 -20.69 -1.77 -7.37
CA ASP A 21 -21.36 -0.47 -7.47
C ASP A 21 -20.50 0.73 -7.05
N TYR A 22 -19.50 0.55 -6.18
CA TYR A 22 -18.76 1.65 -5.55
C TYR A 22 -17.26 1.63 -5.84
N TRP A 23 -16.60 0.48 -5.70
CA TRP A 23 -15.15 0.35 -5.87
C TRP A 23 -14.69 0.89 -7.23
N GLN A 24 -13.78 1.87 -7.19
CA GLN A 24 -13.25 2.65 -8.30
C GLN A 24 -14.29 3.39 -9.15
N LYS A 25 -15.47 3.69 -8.59
CA LYS A 25 -16.60 4.27 -9.33
C LYS A 25 -17.17 5.53 -8.68
N LYS A 26 -17.57 5.44 -7.42
CA LYS A 26 -18.28 6.53 -6.72
C LYS A 26 -18.05 6.46 -5.20
N PRO A 27 -18.16 7.58 -4.48
CA PRO A 27 -17.93 7.60 -3.04
C PRO A 27 -19.04 6.85 -2.29
N LEU A 28 -18.72 6.38 -1.09
CA LEU A 28 -19.67 5.76 -0.16
C LEU A 28 -19.43 6.31 1.24
N LEU A 29 -20.44 6.97 1.80
CA LEU A 29 -20.47 7.32 3.22
C LEU A 29 -21.14 6.18 4.00
N VAL A 30 -20.45 5.68 5.02
CA VAL A 30 -20.97 4.70 5.97
C VAL A 30 -20.97 5.34 7.35
N ARG A 31 -22.16 5.53 7.93
CA ARG A 31 -22.31 5.99 9.31
C ARG A 31 -22.09 4.82 10.25
N GLN A 32 -21.27 5.02 11.28
CA GLN A 32 -20.95 4.01 12.28
C GLN A 32 -20.50 2.69 11.62
N ALA A 33 -19.55 2.82 10.68
CA ALA A 33 -18.85 1.68 10.09
C ALA A 33 -18.15 0.86 11.19
N PHE A 34 -17.64 1.57 12.21
CA PHE A 34 -17.16 1.05 13.47
C PHE A 34 -17.97 1.69 14.61
N PRO A 35 -19.04 1.04 15.11
CA PRO A 35 -19.81 1.55 16.24
C PRO A 35 -18.94 1.64 17.49
N ASP A 36 -19.12 2.71 18.28
CA ASP A 36 -18.36 2.95 19.52
C ASP A 36 -16.84 2.89 19.31
N PHE A 37 -16.36 3.39 18.16
CA PHE A 37 -14.95 3.37 17.81
C PHE A 37 -14.12 4.20 18.79
N GLU A 38 -13.16 3.56 19.44
CA GLU A 38 -12.13 4.20 20.25
C GLU A 38 -10.85 4.27 19.43
N SER A 39 -10.26 5.47 19.35
CA SER A 39 -9.02 5.72 18.63
C SER A 39 -7.90 4.85 19.23
N PRO A 40 -7.24 3.96 18.46
CA PRO A 40 -6.17 3.10 18.96
C PRO A 40 -4.92 3.87 19.39
N ILE A 41 -4.78 5.11 18.94
CA ILE A 41 -3.74 6.04 19.38
C ILE A 41 -4.34 7.40 19.68
N ASP A 42 -3.74 8.11 20.63
CA ASP A 42 -4.09 9.49 20.93
C ASP A 42 -3.21 10.51 20.16
N PRO A 43 -3.57 11.81 20.16
CA PRO A 43 -2.79 12.84 19.46
C PRO A 43 -1.34 12.99 19.93
N ASP A 44 -1.06 12.76 21.21
CA ASP A 44 0.29 12.91 21.79
C ASP A 44 1.17 11.71 21.38
N GLU A 45 0.62 10.50 21.34
CA GLU A 45 1.28 9.30 20.80
C GLU A 45 1.60 9.46 19.31
N LEU A 46 0.65 9.98 18.52
CA LEU A 46 0.89 10.26 17.10
C LEU A 46 1.97 11.32 16.90
N ALA A 47 1.97 12.37 17.72
CA ALA A 47 3.04 13.37 17.72
C ALA A 47 4.37 12.70 18.06
N GLY A 48 4.42 11.85 19.10
CA GLY A 48 5.57 11.04 19.50
C GLY A 48 6.17 10.24 18.35
N LEU A 49 5.35 9.50 17.61
CA LEU A 49 5.80 8.75 16.42
C LEU A 49 6.47 9.66 15.38
N ALA A 50 6.01 10.90 15.24
CA ALA A 50 6.56 11.83 14.25
C ALA A 50 7.95 12.40 14.63
N LEU A 51 8.47 12.09 15.83
CA LEU A 51 9.84 12.42 16.26
C LEU A 51 10.86 11.33 15.86
N GLU A 52 10.41 10.10 15.62
CA GLU A 52 11.29 8.96 15.33
C GLU A 52 11.91 9.07 13.93
N GLU A 53 13.19 8.70 13.79
CA GLU A 53 13.96 8.89 12.55
C GLU A 53 13.43 8.01 11.39
N GLU A 54 12.88 6.85 11.73
CA GLU A 54 12.38 5.84 10.80
C GLU A 54 10.95 6.13 10.32
N VAL A 55 10.28 7.13 10.89
CA VAL A 55 8.85 7.41 10.63
C VAL A 55 8.68 8.58 9.67
N GLU A 56 8.09 8.30 8.50
CA GLU A 56 7.74 9.35 7.53
C GLU A 56 6.56 10.19 8.06
N SER A 57 6.85 11.44 8.43
CA SER A 57 5.85 12.39 8.90
C SER A 57 5.96 13.74 8.20
N ARG A 58 4.82 14.46 8.16
CA ARG A 58 4.72 15.78 7.54
C ARG A 58 3.72 16.65 8.25
N LEU A 59 4.03 17.94 8.34
CA LEU A 59 3.20 18.96 8.95
C LEU A 59 2.81 19.98 7.88
N VAL A 60 1.51 20.23 7.74
CA VAL A 60 0.94 21.20 6.81
C VAL A 60 0.35 22.35 7.61
N LEU A 61 0.79 23.57 7.32
CA LEU A 61 0.24 24.80 7.90
C LEU A 61 -0.40 25.64 6.80
N GLU A 62 -1.70 25.93 6.90
CA GLU A 62 -2.36 26.79 5.92
C GLU A 62 -1.79 28.22 5.95
N HIS A 63 -1.43 28.70 7.15
CA HIS A 63 -0.92 30.04 7.41
C HIS A 63 0.48 30.02 8.05
N GLY A 64 1.44 29.36 7.39
CA GLY A 64 2.85 29.34 7.78
C GLY A 64 3.67 30.54 7.28
N GLU A 65 4.99 30.37 7.13
CA GLU A 65 5.88 31.38 6.50
C GLU A 65 5.43 31.74 5.08
N ARG A 66 4.84 30.75 4.39
CA ARG A 66 4.12 30.88 3.13
C ARG A 66 2.79 30.12 3.25
N PRO A 67 1.75 30.50 2.47
CA PRO A 67 0.51 29.73 2.43
C PRO A 67 0.78 28.26 2.10
N TRP A 68 0.14 27.35 2.83
CA TRP A 68 0.33 25.91 2.68
C TRP A 68 1.80 25.47 2.86
N GLU A 69 2.42 25.93 3.94
CA GLU A 69 3.77 25.53 4.32
C GLU A 69 3.81 24.04 4.67
N LEU A 70 4.69 23.30 4.00
CA LEU A 70 4.96 21.90 4.29
C LEU A 70 6.28 21.78 5.04
N ARG A 71 6.26 21.15 6.22
CA ARG A 71 7.46 20.71 6.95
C ARG A 71 7.50 19.19 6.97
N ARG A 72 8.69 18.61 6.88
CA ARG A 72 8.91 17.16 6.90
C ARG A 72 9.64 16.78 8.17
N GLY A 73 9.27 15.64 8.73
CA GLY A 73 9.94 15.08 9.89
C GLY A 73 11.31 14.47 9.56
N PRO A 74 11.97 13.86 10.57
CA PRO A 74 11.51 13.78 11.96
C PRO A 74 11.43 15.17 12.62
N PHE A 75 10.48 15.35 13.53
CA PHE A 75 10.29 16.62 14.23
C PHE A 75 11.02 16.62 15.58
N ALA A 76 11.37 17.80 16.09
CA ALA A 76 11.85 17.95 17.45
C ALA A 76 10.67 18.07 18.43
N GLU A 77 10.86 17.64 19.68
CA GLU A 77 9.82 17.66 20.74
C GLU A 77 9.18 19.05 20.94
N ASP A 78 9.96 20.12 20.80
CA ASP A 78 9.50 21.50 20.95
C ASP A 78 8.70 22.02 19.75
N THR A 79 8.72 21.31 18.61
CA THR A 79 8.01 21.72 17.38
C THR A 79 6.53 21.97 17.66
N PHE A 80 5.85 21.01 18.28
CA PHE A 80 4.40 21.06 18.50
C PHE A 80 3.98 22.16 19.49
N ALA A 81 4.82 22.47 20.48
CA ALA A 81 4.57 23.54 21.43
C ALA A 81 4.60 24.95 20.81
N THR A 82 5.18 25.09 19.61
CA THR A 82 5.27 26.37 18.89
C THR A 82 4.20 26.55 17.80
N LEU A 83 3.36 25.52 17.56
CA LEU A 83 2.34 25.58 16.54
C LEU A 83 1.17 26.50 16.95
N PRO A 84 0.51 27.15 15.96
CA PRO A 84 -0.70 27.91 16.24
C PRO A 84 -1.83 27.01 16.76
N GLU A 85 -2.85 27.59 17.38
CA GLU A 85 -3.99 26.83 17.91
C GLU A 85 -4.88 26.21 16.81
N ARG A 86 -4.70 26.57 15.54
CA ARG A 86 -5.63 26.29 14.42
C ARG A 86 -4.90 26.17 13.08
N ASP A 87 -5.62 25.66 12.08
CA ASP A 87 -5.25 25.70 10.66
C ASP A 87 -3.94 24.96 10.30
N TRP A 88 -3.68 23.85 10.99
CA TRP A 88 -2.57 22.94 10.70
C TRP A 88 -2.95 21.46 10.83
N THR A 89 -2.18 20.59 10.19
CA THR A 89 -2.39 19.14 10.19
C THR A 89 -1.06 18.40 10.21
N LEU A 90 -0.90 17.46 11.13
CA LEU A 90 0.16 16.45 11.14
C LEU A 90 -0.35 15.21 10.40
N LEU A 91 0.47 14.64 9.52
CA LEU A 91 0.24 13.35 8.89
C LEU A 91 1.43 12.44 9.16
N VAL A 92 1.17 11.23 9.62
CA VAL A 92 2.17 10.18 9.84
C VAL A 92 1.80 8.99 8.98
N GLN A 93 2.74 8.54 8.15
CA GLN A 93 2.51 7.46 7.19
C GLN A 93 2.70 6.10 7.85
N ALA A 94 2.06 5.07 7.31
CA ALA A 94 2.28 3.68 7.68
C ALA A 94 2.27 3.40 9.19
N VAL A 95 1.35 4.03 9.92
CA VAL A 95 1.23 3.88 11.38
C VAL A 95 0.88 2.45 11.76
N ASP A 96 0.21 1.71 10.87
CA ASP A 96 -0.04 0.27 10.99
C ASP A 96 1.25 -0.57 11.13
N GLN A 97 2.40 -0.06 10.67
CA GLN A 97 3.68 -0.78 10.81
C GLN A 97 4.32 -0.60 12.18
N PHE A 98 3.95 0.45 12.91
CA PHE A 98 4.54 0.82 14.20
C PHE A 98 3.59 0.59 15.37
N VAL A 99 2.27 0.59 15.13
CA VAL A 99 1.24 0.42 16.15
C VAL A 99 0.35 -0.78 15.81
N PRO A 100 0.48 -1.91 16.53
CA PRO A 100 -0.29 -3.12 16.28
C PRO A 100 -1.81 -2.90 16.25
N GLU A 101 -2.34 -2.07 17.15
CA GLU A 101 -3.77 -1.75 17.25
C GLU A 101 -4.27 -1.00 16.01
N VAL A 102 -3.41 -0.26 15.32
CA VAL A 102 -3.73 0.36 14.02
C VAL A 102 -3.69 -0.69 12.91
N ALA A 103 -2.75 -1.64 12.97
CA ALA A 103 -2.66 -2.75 12.02
C ALA A 103 -3.92 -3.63 12.04
N GLU A 104 -4.52 -3.84 13.22
CA GLU A 104 -5.77 -4.59 13.37
C GLU A 104 -6.93 -4.00 12.56
N LEU A 105 -6.93 -2.69 12.27
CA LEU A 105 -7.94 -2.08 11.40
C LEU A 105 -7.96 -2.70 10.00
N LEU A 106 -6.79 -3.10 9.48
CA LEU A 106 -6.64 -3.69 8.14
C LEU A 106 -7.37 -5.03 7.99
N GLU A 107 -7.60 -5.75 9.10
CA GLU A 107 -8.34 -7.02 9.13
C GLU A 107 -9.75 -6.89 8.56
N HIS A 108 -10.38 -5.74 8.79
CA HIS A 108 -11.72 -5.45 8.32
C HIS A 108 -11.79 -5.26 6.79
N PHE A 109 -10.66 -5.01 6.14
CA PHE A 109 -10.55 -4.77 4.70
C PHE A 109 -10.15 -6.01 3.89
N ARG A 110 -10.01 -7.19 4.54
CA ARG A 110 -9.65 -8.48 3.91
C ARG A 110 -10.65 -9.01 2.86
N PHE A 111 -11.73 -8.29 2.57
CA PHE A 111 -12.57 -8.53 1.38
C PHE A 111 -11.92 -8.03 0.08
N LEU A 112 -10.86 -7.23 0.18
CA LEU A 112 -9.98 -6.82 -0.90
C LEU A 112 -8.66 -7.62 -0.85
N PRO A 113 -7.97 -7.84 -1.99
CA PRO A 113 -6.67 -8.50 -1.99
C PRO A 113 -5.64 -7.70 -1.19
N SER A 114 -4.86 -8.37 -0.32
CA SER A 114 -3.85 -7.72 0.53
C SER A 114 -2.82 -6.92 -0.27
N TRP A 115 -2.41 -7.40 -1.45
CA TRP A 115 -1.45 -6.71 -2.31
C TRP A 115 -1.94 -5.33 -2.79
N ARG A 116 -3.25 -5.05 -2.75
CA ARG A 116 -3.83 -3.75 -3.10
C ARG A 116 -3.82 -2.74 -1.94
N ILE A 117 -3.84 -3.20 -0.69
CA ILE A 117 -3.76 -2.33 0.49
C ILE A 117 -2.36 -1.75 0.55
N ASP A 118 -2.22 -0.45 0.80
CA ASP A 118 -0.90 0.16 0.94
C ASP A 118 -0.47 0.23 2.40
N ASP A 119 -1.12 1.09 3.17
CA ASP A 119 -0.83 1.39 4.57
C ASP A 119 -2.04 2.09 5.25
N VAL A 120 -1.91 2.38 6.55
CA VAL A 120 -2.79 3.27 7.31
C VAL A 120 -2.02 4.52 7.69
N MET A 121 -2.28 5.61 6.97
CA MET A 121 -1.80 6.93 7.34
C MET A 121 -2.76 7.57 8.34
N VAL A 122 -2.24 8.06 9.46
CA VAL A 122 -3.05 8.76 10.47
C VAL A 122 -2.74 10.23 10.44
N SER A 123 -3.78 11.06 10.43
CA SER A 123 -3.64 12.51 10.53
C SER A 123 -4.27 13.05 11.81
N PHE A 124 -3.55 13.93 12.50
CA PHE A 124 -4.12 14.84 13.48
C PHE A 124 -4.31 16.22 12.85
N ALA A 125 -5.44 16.86 13.09
CA ALA A 125 -5.65 18.24 12.70
C ALA A 125 -6.24 19.05 13.85
N ALA A 126 -5.62 20.20 14.12
CA ALA A 126 -6.20 21.25 14.96
C ALA A 126 -7.43 21.86 14.25
N PRO A 127 -8.29 22.62 14.93
CA PRO A 127 -9.51 23.15 14.34
C PRO A 127 -9.21 24.02 13.11
N GLY A 128 -9.94 23.83 12.01
CA GLY A 128 -9.66 24.45 10.71
C GLY A 128 -8.53 23.79 9.92
N GLY A 129 -7.76 22.90 10.54
CA GLY A 129 -6.69 22.15 9.91
C GLY A 129 -7.14 21.37 8.69
N SER A 130 -6.35 21.48 7.63
CA SER A 130 -6.57 20.82 6.36
C SER A 130 -5.26 20.66 5.58
N VAL A 131 -5.30 19.84 4.53
CA VAL A 131 -4.27 19.75 3.50
C VAL A 131 -4.68 20.44 2.19
N GLY A 132 -5.82 21.14 2.22
CA GLY A 132 -6.41 21.81 1.06
C GLY A 132 -7.23 20.86 0.17
N PRO A 133 -7.99 21.40 -0.81
CA PRO A 133 -8.68 20.59 -1.80
C PRO A 133 -7.67 19.89 -2.71
N HIS A 134 -7.76 18.57 -2.81
CA HIS A 134 -6.82 17.76 -3.61
C HIS A 134 -7.51 16.51 -4.16
N PHE A 135 -6.76 15.69 -4.88
CA PHE A 135 -7.18 14.36 -5.30
C PHE A 135 -5.98 13.42 -5.27
N ASP A 136 -6.27 12.13 -5.09
CA ASP A 136 -5.27 11.07 -5.09
C ASP A 136 -5.46 10.14 -6.28
N ASN A 137 -4.42 9.40 -6.65
CA ASN A 137 -4.51 8.39 -7.71
C ASN A 137 -4.92 7.00 -7.19
N TYR A 138 -5.30 6.90 -5.92
CA TYR A 138 -5.63 5.67 -5.25
C TYR A 138 -7.01 5.68 -4.60
N ASP A 139 -7.53 4.48 -4.33
CA ASP A 139 -8.69 4.27 -3.49
C ASP A 139 -8.33 4.56 -2.03
N VAL A 140 -9.22 5.17 -1.26
CA VAL A 140 -9.00 5.41 0.18
C VAL A 140 -10.30 5.24 0.98
N PHE A 141 -10.19 4.69 2.19
CA PHE A 141 -11.22 4.79 3.21
C PHE A 141 -10.75 5.73 4.32
N LEU A 142 -11.53 6.77 4.57
CA LEU A 142 -11.29 7.79 5.58
C LEU A 142 -12.17 7.49 6.79
N LEU A 143 -11.59 6.86 7.82
CA LEU A 143 -12.25 6.55 9.08
C LEU A 143 -12.01 7.69 10.09
N GLN A 144 -13.08 8.24 10.64
CA GLN A 144 -12.98 9.25 11.67
C GLN A 144 -12.74 8.58 13.03
N GLY A 145 -11.62 8.93 13.69
CA GLY A 145 -11.21 8.30 14.95
C GLY A 145 -11.47 9.13 16.20
N HIS A 146 -11.16 10.43 16.13
CA HIS A 146 -11.38 11.38 17.22
C HIS A 146 -11.92 12.69 16.65
N GLY A 147 -12.73 13.42 17.42
CA GLY A 147 -13.29 14.70 16.98
C GLY A 147 -14.14 14.59 15.71
N LYS A 148 -14.34 15.70 15.01
CA LYS A 148 -15.16 15.81 13.81
C LYS A 148 -14.41 16.46 12.66
N ARG A 149 -14.63 15.91 11.47
CA ARG A 149 -14.09 16.47 10.23
C ARG A 149 -15.21 16.64 9.21
N ASN A 150 -15.32 17.84 8.66
CA ASN A 150 -16.21 18.14 7.56
C ASN A 150 -15.51 17.79 6.23
N TRP A 151 -16.03 16.77 5.55
CA TRP A 151 -15.55 16.29 4.27
C TRP A 151 -16.42 16.81 3.14
N LYS A 152 -15.80 17.52 2.21
CA LYS A 152 -16.40 17.91 0.93
C LYS A 152 -15.81 17.05 -0.17
N VAL A 153 -16.64 16.66 -1.13
CA VAL A 153 -16.21 15.99 -2.37
C VAL A 153 -16.61 16.85 -3.57
N GLY A 154 -15.87 16.72 -4.66
CA GLY A 154 -16.02 17.57 -5.85
C GLY A 154 -16.03 16.82 -7.16
N GLN A 155 -15.37 17.40 -8.16
CA GLN A 155 -15.21 16.85 -9.51
C GLN A 155 -14.23 15.66 -9.58
N MET A 156 -14.27 14.92 -10.70
CA MET A 156 -13.18 14.01 -11.06
C MET A 156 -12.03 14.81 -11.68
N CYS A 157 -10.82 14.63 -11.15
CA CYS A 157 -9.61 15.32 -11.59
C CYS A 157 -8.74 14.43 -12.48
N ASP A 158 -7.72 14.99 -13.11
CA ASP A 158 -6.68 14.33 -13.91
C ASP A 158 -5.40 15.18 -13.97
N SER A 159 -4.47 14.83 -14.85
CA SER A 159 -3.20 15.56 -15.01
C SER A 159 -3.36 17.00 -15.48
N ASP A 160 -4.50 17.35 -16.09
CA ASP A 160 -4.77 18.68 -16.65
C ASP A 160 -5.58 19.54 -15.66
N SER A 161 -5.95 18.98 -14.50
CA SER A 161 -6.68 19.71 -13.47
C SER A 161 -5.81 20.84 -12.88
N PRO A 162 -6.32 22.08 -12.82
CA PRO A 162 -5.51 23.24 -12.43
C PRO A 162 -5.15 23.16 -10.94
N LEU A 163 -3.86 23.30 -10.65
CA LEU A 163 -3.31 23.34 -9.29
C LEU A 163 -2.86 24.76 -8.95
N LEU A 164 -2.83 25.08 -7.66
CA LEU A 164 -2.19 26.29 -7.18
C LEU A 164 -0.70 26.27 -7.53
N GLU A 165 -0.18 27.42 -7.99
CA GLU A 165 1.24 27.57 -8.27
C GLU A 165 2.03 27.68 -6.95
N HIS A 166 3.26 27.16 -6.94
CA HIS A 166 4.26 27.36 -5.88
C HIS A 166 3.95 26.74 -4.51
N THR A 167 3.05 25.76 -4.44
CA THR A 167 2.88 24.92 -3.25
C THR A 167 3.69 23.63 -3.40
N ASP A 168 4.36 23.19 -2.32
CA ASP A 168 4.99 21.85 -2.28
C ASP A 168 3.93 20.72 -2.21
N LEU A 169 2.66 21.11 -2.04
CA LEU A 169 1.46 20.28 -2.02
C LEU A 169 0.72 20.41 -3.36
N ARG A 170 0.01 19.34 -3.76
CA ARG A 170 -0.86 19.35 -4.95
C ARG A 170 -2.26 19.82 -4.59
N ILE A 171 -2.43 21.14 -4.46
CA ILE A 171 -3.71 21.75 -4.09
C ILE A 171 -4.42 22.22 -5.35
N LEU A 172 -5.70 21.86 -5.50
CA LEU A 172 -6.56 22.29 -6.60
C LEU A 172 -6.79 23.80 -6.54
N ALA A 173 -6.62 24.48 -7.67
CA ALA A 173 -6.92 25.91 -7.80
C ALA A 173 -8.43 26.18 -7.77
N GLU A 174 -9.22 25.20 -8.22
CA GLU A 174 -10.68 25.26 -8.30
C GLU A 174 -11.29 23.99 -7.71
N PHE A 175 -12.34 24.15 -6.90
CA PHE A 175 -13.05 23.03 -6.28
C PHE A 175 -14.56 23.18 -6.48
N GLU A 176 -15.13 22.32 -7.33
CA GLU A 176 -16.55 22.26 -7.62
C GLU A 176 -17.23 21.26 -6.66
N GLN A 177 -17.63 21.76 -5.50
CA GLN A 177 -18.27 20.93 -4.47
C GLN A 177 -19.54 20.26 -5.00
N SER A 178 -19.62 18.93 -4.87
CA SER A 178 -20.75 18.09 -5.26
C SER A 178 -21.42 17.38 -4.08
N GLY A 179 -20.72 17.24 -2.95
CA GLY A 179 -21.24 16.64 -1.72
C GLY A 179 -20.48 17.11 -0.48
N GLU A 180 -21.12 17.00 0.69
CA GLU A 180 -20.58 17.46 1.97
C GLU A 180 -21.17 16.67 3.13
N TRP A 181 -20.31 16.23 4.06
CA TRP A 181 -20.69 15.51 5.26
C TRP A 181 -19.71 15.78 6.40
N THR A 182 -20.22 16.09 7.58
CA THR A 182 -19.43 16.00 8.82
C THR A 182 -19.41 14.55 9.29
N LEU A 183 -18.22 13.97 9.47
CA LEU A 183 -18.01 12.64 10.05
C LEU A 183 -17.77 12.77 11.55
N GLU A 184 -18.34 11.85 12.32
CA GLU A 184 -18.13 11.65 13.75
C GLU A 184 -17.35 10.35 13.99
N PRO A 185 -16.74 10.13 15.18
CA PRO A 185 -15.98 8.91 15.46
C PRO A 185 -16.76 7.63 15.09
N GLY A 186 -16.09 6.74 14.35
CA GLY A 186 -16.67 5.51 13.82
C GLY A 186 -17.34 5.62 12.45
N ASP A 187 -17.59 6.84 11.95
CA ASP A 187 -18.04 7.06 10.57
C ASP A 187 -16.87 6.90 9.58
N MET A 188 -17.19 6.43 8.37
CA MET A 188 -16.19 6.19 7.34
C MET A 188 -16.66 6.69 5.97
N LEU A 189 -15.74 7.30 5.22
CA LEU A 189 -15.96 7.77 3.86
C LEU A 189 -14.99 7.07 2.90
N TYR A 190 -15.54 6.28 1.97
CA TYR A 190 -14.78 5.74 0.85
C TYR A 190 -14.75 6.74 -0.31
N LEU A 191 -13.57 6.96 -0.88
CA LEU A 191 -13.35 7.76 -2.08
C LEU A 191 -12.63 6.93 -3.16
N PRO A 192 -13.14 6.90 -4.40
CA PRO A 192 -12.43 6.30 -5.52
C PRO A 192 -11.27 7.21 -5.99
N PRO A 193 -10.33 6.66 -6.79
CA PRO A 193 -9.23 7.42 -7.35
C PRO A 193 -9.73 8.66 -8.10
N ARG A 194 -8.96 9.74 -8.00
CA ARG A 194 -9.12 11.01 -8.70
C ARG A 194 -10.36 11.81 -8.35
N LEU A 195 -11.17 11.38 -7.39
CA LEU A 195 -12.26 12.20 -6.89
C LEU A 195 -11.69 13.32 -6.00
N ALA A 196 -11.95 14.57 -6.37
CA ALA A 196 -11.55 15.72 -5.59
C ALA A 196 -12.20 15.68 -4.20
N HIS A 197 -11.43 15.95 -3.17
CA HIS A 197 -11.90 15.98 -1.81
C HIS A 197 -11.18 17.03 -0.97
N TYR A 198 -11.88 17.50 0.07
CA TYR A 198 -11.43 18.59 0.93
C TYR A 198 -11.97 18.37 2.35
N GLY A 199 -11.11 17.89 3.24
CA GLY A 199 -11.43 17.64 4.65
C GLY A 199 -10.95 18.80 5.51
N VAL A 200 -11.84 19.37 6.33
CA VAL A 200 -11.54 20.46 7.27
C VAL A 200 -11.96 20.03 8.67
N ALA A 201 -11.04 20.08 9.61
CA ALA A 201 -11.30 19.76 11.01
C ALA A 201 -12.26 20.77 11.65
N GLU A 202 -13.33 20.32 12.31
CA GLU A 202 -14.23 21.21 13.06
C GLU A 202 -13.66 21.49 14.47
N ASP A 203 -13.05 20.47 15.07
CA ASP A 203 -12.34 20.46 16.35
C ASP A 203 -11.04 19.62 16.21
N ASP A 204 -10.30 19.44 17.31
CA ASP A 204 -9.14 18.56 17.34
C ASP A 204 -9.53 17.15 16.93
N CYS A 205 -9.02 16.66 15.80
CA CYS A 205 -9.54 15.42 15.22
C CYS A 205 -8.44 14.49 14.68
N LEU A 206 -8.72 13.19 14.76
CA LEU A 206 -7.91 12.13 14.17
C LEU A 206 -8.67 11.47 13.01
N THR A 207 -7.99 11.26 11.90
CA THR A 207 -8.51 10.52 10.75
C THR A 207 -7.53 9.43 10.34
N TYR A 208 -8.03 8.21 10.22
CA TYR A 208 -7.32 7.03 9.74
C TYR A 208 -7.61 6.84 8.26
N SER A 209 -6.58 6.96 7.43
CA SER A 209 -6.68 6.84 5.97
C SER A 209 -6.13 5.47 5.57
N VAL A 210 -7.03 4.51 5.31
CA VAL A 210 -6.65 3.20 4.77
C VAL A 210 -6.44 3.36 3.27
N GLY A 211 -5.16 3.50 2.91
CA GLY A 211 -4.70 3.73 1.55
C GLY A 211 -4.62 2.44 0.75
N PHE A 212 -4.76 2.57 -0.57
CA PHE A 212 -4.55 1.48 -1.51
C PHE A 212 -3.50 1.90 -2.52
N ARG A 213 -2.86 0.94 -3.17
CA ARG A 213 -1.92 1.21 -4.26
C ARG A 213 -2.36 0.54 -5.54
N ALA A 214 -2.01 1.18 -6.64
CA ALA A 214 -2.13 0.67 -7.99
C ALA A 214 -1.04 1.31 -8.84
N PRO A 215 -0.21 0.52 -9.54
CA PRO A 215 0.84 1.08 -10.37
C PRO A 215 0.24 1.86 -11.54
N SER A 216 0.84 3.01 -11.85
CA SER A 216 0.57 3.78 -13.05
C SER A 216 1.09 3.06 -14.29
N ALA A 217 0.56 3.41 -15.46
CA ALA A 217 1.06 2.85 -16.73
C ALA A 217 2.54 3.13 -16.96
N ALA A 218 3.04 4.29 -16.50
CA ALA A 218 4.46 4.65 -16.62
C ALA A 218 5.34 3.76 -15.72
N GLU A 219 4.92 3.49 -14.48
CA GLU A 219 5.63 2.58 -13.59
C GLU A 219 5.64 1.15 -14.15
N VAL A 220 4.49 0.65 -14.63
CA VAL A 220 4.42 -0.67 -15.26
C VAL A 220 5.40 -0.77 -16.43
N LEU A 221 5.36 0.19 -17.37
CA LEU A 221 6.24 0.15 -18.53
C LEU A 221 7.71 0.23 -18.14
N THR A 222 8.07 1.17 -17.26
CA THR A 222 9.47 1.41 -16.89
C THR A 222 10.05 0.21 -16.14
N HIS A 223 9.42 -0.17 -15.02
CA HIS A 223 9.95 -1.22 -14.15
C HIS A 223 9.89 -2.60 -14.81
N PHE A 224 8.87 -2.89 -15.61
CA PHE A 224 8.81 -4.17 -16.31
C PHE A 224 9.88 -4.26 -17.40
N THR A 225 10.13 -3.18 -18.16
CA THR A 225 11.23 -3.20 -19.13
C THR A 225 12.60 -3.31 -18.48
N ASP A 226 12.80 -2.66 -17.33
CA ASP A 226 14.04 -2.78 -16.56
C ASP A 226 14.24 -4.20 -16.04
N PHE A 227 13.16 -4.84 -15.57
CA PHE A 227 13.18 -6.24 -15.15
C PHE A 227 13.51 -7.20 -16.31
N LEU A 228 12.83 -7.07 -17.46
CA LEU A 228 13.10 -7.89 -18.63
C LEU A 228 14.54 -7.76 -19.11
N SER A 229 15.11 -6.55 -19.06
CA SER A 229 16.47 -6.27 -19.54
C SER A 229 17.55 -7.10 -18.83
N GLN A 230 17.29 -7.56 -17.60
CA GLN A 230 18.23 -8.37 -16.81
C GLN A 230 18.40 -9.79 -17.36
N PHE A 231 17.46 -10.27 -18.18
CA PHE A 231 17.46 -11.62 -18.74
C PHE A 231 17.81 -11.67 -20.23
N LEU A 232 17.96 -10.52 -20.88
CA LEU A 232 18.24 -10.43 -22.31
C LEU A 232 19.75 -10.43 -22.56
N PRO A 233 20.27 -11.32 -23.43
CA PRO A 233 21.68 -11.33 -23.81
C PRO A 233 22.00 -10.19 -24.79
N ASP A 234 23.24 -9.67 -24.75
CA ASP A 234 23.72 -8.58 -25.62
C ASP A 234 23.65 -8.94 -27.13
N GLU A 235 23.67 -10.24 -27.45
CA GLU A 235 23.60 -10.76 -28.82
C GLU A 235 22.21 -10.66 -29.44
N GLU A 236 21.15 -10.56 -28.62
CA GLU A 236 19.77 -10.44 -29.10
C GLU A 236 19.52 -9.00 -29.58
N ARG A 237 19.54 -8.84 -30.91
CA ARG A 237 19.54 -7.54 -31.57
C ARG A 237 18.55 -7.50 -32.71
N TYR A 238 18.08 -6.29 -33.01
CA TYR A 238 17.40 -6.00 -34.26
C TYR A 238 18.20 -6.56 -35.45
N SER A 239 17.53 -7.32 -36.31
CA SER A 239 18.10 -7.92 -37.50
C SER A 239 17.22 -7.64 -38.72
N ASP A 240 17.86 -7.27 -39.81
CA ASP A 240 17.25 -6.98 -41.11
C ASP A 240 17.95 -7.76 -42.23
N ALA A 241 18.33 -9.01 -41.96
CA ALA A 241 19.07 -9.86 -42.90
C ALA A 241 18.37 -10.07 -44.26
N ASP A 242 17.06 -9.86 -44.32
CA ASP A 242 16.21 -9.92 -45.52
C ASP A 242 15.89 -8.56 -46.16
N ALA A 243 16.52 -7.48 -45.67
CA ALA A 243 16.33 -6.12 -46.16
C ALA A 243 16.56 -5.99 -47.67
N GLN A 244 15.69 -5.22 -48.32
CA GLN A 244 15.83 -4.84 -49.72
C GLN A 244 16.46 -3.44 -49.83
N PRO A 245 17.14 -3.13 -50.96
CA PRO A 245 17.70 -1.80 -51.18
C PRO A 245 16.67 -0.68 -51.02
N ALA A 246 16.95 0.28 -50.13
CA ALA A 246 16.08 1.42 -49.88
C ALA A 246 16.08 2.40 -51.06
N ALA A 247 14.91 2.94 -51.40
CA ALA A 247 14.78 4.00 -52.40
C ALA A 247 15.27 5.37 -51.88
N ASP A 248 15.04 5.65 -50.59
CA ASP A 248 15.60 6.78 -49.86
C ASP A 248 16.28 6.27 -48.58
N PRO A 249 17.61 6.42 -48.43
CA PRO A 249 18.34 5.94 -47.26
C PRO A 249 18.02 6.71 -45.96
N HIS A 250 17.29 7.82 -46.02
CA HIS A 250 16.89 8.60 -44.83
C HIS A 250 15.50 8.24 -44.31
N GLN A 251 14.77 7.38 -45.01
CA GLN A 251 13.44 6.94 -44.61
C GLN A 251 13.53 5.70 -43.71
N ILE A 252 12.97 5.79 -42.49
CA ILE A 252 12.68 4.60 -41.68
C ILE A 252 11.50 3.89 -42.33
N GLN A 253 11.74 2.68 -42.79
CA GLN A 253 10.74 1.89 -43.50
C GLN A 253 9.73 1.28 -42.53
N HIS A 254 8.51 1.02 -43.02
CA HIS A 254 7.44 0.48 -42.19
C HIS A 254 7.77 -0.95 -41.70
N ASP A 255 8.44 -1.75 -42.54
CA ASP A 255 8.90 -3.09 -42.19
C ASP A 255 9.97 -3.08 -41.06
N ALA A 256 10.80 -2.04 -40.98
CA ALA A 256 11.71 -1.85 -39.86
C ALA A 256 10.95 -1.61 -38.54
N LEU A 257 9.88 -0.82 -38.58
CA LEU A 257 9.01 -0.62 -37.41
C LEU A 257 8.27 -1.90 -37.02
N ASP A 258 7.80 -2.68 -37.99
CA ASP A 258 7.10 -3.94 -37.73
C ASP A 258 8.04 -5.02 -37.15
N ARG A 259 9.30 -5.04 -37.57
CA ARG A 259 10.36 -5.85 -36.93
C ARG A 259 10.58 -5.43 -35.47
N LEU A 260 10.68 -4.12 -35.20
CA LEU A 260 10.83 -3.62 -33.83
C LEU A 260 9.62 -3.95 -32.95
N LYS A 261 8.40 -3.83 -33.47
CA LYS A 261 7.18 -4.24 -32.75
C LYS A 261 7.17 -5.73 -32.44
N SER A 262 7.62 -6.57 -33.37
CA SER A 262 7.74 -8.01 -33.15
C SER A 262 8.73 -8.33 -32.03
N LEU A 263 9.89 -7.66 -32.01
CA LEU A 263 10.88 -7.79 -30.94
C LEU A 263 10.31 -7.39 -29.56
N LEU A 264 9.58 -6.28 -29.50
CA LEU A 264 8.89 -5.87 -28.26
C LEU A 264 7.85 -6.91 -27.83
N ALA A 265 7.03 -7.40 -28.76
CA ALA A 265 5.97 -8.36 -28.48
C ALA A 265 6.53 -9.72 -28.02
N GLU A 266 7.67 -10.14 -28.56
CA GLU A 266 8.35 -11.38 -28.18
C GLU A 266 8.75 -11.38 -26.70
N HIS A 267 9.33 -10.27 -26.20
CA HIS A 267 9.78 -10.18 -24.81
C HIS A 267 8.68 -9.76 -23.83
N MET A 268 7.80 -8.84 -24.22
CA MET A 268 6.74 -8.35 -23.34
C MET A 268 5.57 -9.33 -23.19
N GLY A 269 5.51 -10.38 -24.01
CA GLY A 269 4.42 -11.34 -24.03
C GLY A 269 4.53 -12.49 -23.01
N ASP A 270 5.63 -12.60 -22.27
CA ASP A 270 5.80 -13.68 -21.28
C ASP A 270 4.97 -13.41 -20.01
N GLU A 271 3.84 -14.10 -19.89
CA GLU A 271 2.94 -14.00 -18.74
C GLU A 271 3.58 -14.42 -17.41
N ARG A 272 4.57 -15.34 -17.42
CA ARG A 272 5.24 -15.82 -16.20
C ARG A 272 6.22 -14.77 -15.69
N LEU A 273 6.97 -14.13 -16.57
CA LEU A 273 7.84 -13.01 -16.22
C LEU A 273 7.02 -11.82 -15.75
N LEU A 274 5.90 -11.52 -16.42
CA LEU A 274 4.98 -10.46 -16.00
C LEU A 274 4.41 -10.72 -14.61
N LEU A 275 3.91 -11.93 -14.34
CA LEU A 275 3.43 -12.31 -13.01
C LEU A 275 4.53 -12.21 -11.95
N THR A 276 5.74 -12.68 -12.28
CA THR A 276 6.89 -12.64 -11.37
C THR A 276 7.24 -11.20 -10.98
N TRP A 277 7.44 -10.35 -11.98
CA TRP A 277 7.71 -8.92 -11.77
C TRP A 277 6.58 -8.25 -10.99
N PHE A 278 5.33 -8.49 -11.39
CA PHE A 278 4.18 -7.84 -10.76
C PHE A 278 4.07 -8.21 -9.28
N GLY A 279 4.22 -9.49 -8.95
CA GLY A 279 4.19 -9.95 -7.56
C GLY A 279 5.34 -9.38 -6.73
N GLN A 280 6.56 -9.33 -7.28
CA GLN A 280 7.70 -8.68 -6.63
C GLN A 280 7.42 -7.18 -6.39
N PHE A 281 7.03 -6.45 -7.44
CA PHE A 281 6.76 -5.01 -7.36
C PHE A 281 5.63 -4.65 -6.37
N MET A 282 4.55 -5.44 -6.34
CA MET A 282 3.42 -5.18 -5.42
C MET A 282 3.69 -5.63 -3.98
N THR A 283 4.71 -6.46 -3.75
CA THR A 283 5.14 -6.90 -2.41
C THR A 283 6.42 -6.23 -1.95
N GLU A 284 6.99 -5.30 -2.73
CA GLU A 284 8.12 -4.50 -2.27
C GLU A 284 7.70 -3.66 -1.06
N PRO A 285 8.41 -3.79 0.08
CA PRO A 285 8.08 -3.06 1.30
C PRO A 285 8.32 -1.58 1.10
N ARG A 286 7.53 -0.75 1.79
CA ARG A 286 7.69 0.71 1.73
C ARG A 286 9.02 1.17 2.35
N TYR A 287 9.42 0.51 3.43
CA TYR A 287 10.67 0.73 4.15
C TYR A 287 11.47 -0.59 4.16
N PRO A 288 12.26 -0.87 3.10
CA PRO A 288 13.04 -2.11 3.01
C PRO A 288 14.00 -2.33 4.19
N GLU A 289 14.50 -1.26 4.79
CA GLU A 289 15.36 -1.27 5.97
C GLU A 289 14.70 -1.86 7.22
N LEU A 290 13.36 -1.81 7.33
CA LEU A 290 12.60 -2.43 8.42
C LEU A 290 12.37 -3.94 8.19
N VAL A 291 12.66 -4.44 6.99
CA VAL A 291 12.58 -5.86 6.64
C VAL A 291 14.00 -6.44 6.61
N SER A 292 14.55 -6.67 7.80
CA SER A 292 15.85 -7.32 8.00
C SER A 292 15.70 -8.51 8.94
N GLY A 293 16.07 -9.69 8.45
CA GLY A 293 16.08 -10.91 9.24
C GLY A 293 17.42 -11.18 9.90
N GLU A 294 17.46 -12.24 10.71
CA GLU A 294 18.67 -12.75 11.33
C GLU A 294 19.17 -14.00 10.61
N GLU A 295 20.48 -14.23 10.63
CA GLU A 295 21.05 -15.49 10.15
C GLU A 295 20.69 -16.62 11.13
N LEU A 296 20.02 -17.65 10.62
CA LEU A 296 19.49 -18.76 11.41
C LEU A 296 19.66 -20.09 10.67
N SER A 297 20.01 -21.19 11.34
CA SER A 297 19.95 -22.52 10.70
C SER A 297 18.54 -23.13 10.81
N GLU A 298 18.24 -24.13 10.00
CA GLU A 298 16.97 -24.86 10.12
C GLU A 298 16.84 -25.60 11.47
N GLU A 299 17.97 -26.09 12.00
CA GLU A 299 18.03 -26.70 13.35
C GLU A 299 17.69 -25.67 14.43
N ASP A 300 18.29 -24.48 14.37
CA ASP A 300 18.02 -23.40 15.34
C ASP A 300 16.56 -22.92 15.29
N LEU A 301 15.94 -22.91 14.10
CA LEU A 301 14.52 -22.57 13.94
C LEU A 301 13.62 -23.57 14.66
N ILE A 302 13.87 -24.87 14.47
CA ILE A 302 13.13 -25.94 15.14
C ILE A 302 13.33 -25.83 16.65
N ASP A 303 14.57 -25.73 17.11
CA ASP A 303 14.90 -25.63 18.54
C ASP A 303 14.21 -24.43 19.20
N SER A 304 14.14 -23.29 18.52
CA SER A 304 13.46 -22.09 19.01
C SER A 304 11.95 -22.31 19.15
N LEU A 305 11.31 -22.89 18.14
CA LEU A 305 9.88 -23.21 18.15
C LEU A 305 9.52 -24.26 19.22
N GLU A 306 10.37 -25.28 19.42
CA GLU A 306 10.19 -26.30 20.46
C GLU A 306 10.32 -25.72 21.87
N GLN A 307 11.13 -24.67 22.04
CA GLN A 307 11.25 -23.92 23.29
C GLN A 307 10.08 -22.95 23.52
N GLY A 308 9.13 -22.88 22.59
CA GLY A 308 7.91 -22.07 22.71
C GLY A 308 7.99 -20.71 22.03
N ALA A 309 9.02 -20.45 21.21
CA ALA A 309 9.06 -19.24 20.40
C ALA A 309 7.88 -19.21 19.42
N ILE A 310 7.44 -17.99 19.09
CA ILE A 310 6.33 -17.75 18.17
C ILE A 310 6.89 -16.97 16.99
N LEU A 311 6.59 -17.41 15.77
CA LEU A 311 6.90 -16.60 14.60
C LEU A 311 5.77 -15.60 14.35
N ILE A 312 6.12 -14.34 14.15
CA ILE A 312 5.18 -13.27 13.81
C ILE A 312 5.55 -12.69 12.44
N ARG A 313 4.55 -12.16 11.75
CA ARG A 313 4.79 -11.41 10.52
C ARG A 313 5.40 -10.06 10.84
N ASN A 314 6.48 -9.70 10.15
CA ASN A 314 7.01 -8.35 10.23
C ASN A 314 5.95 -7.36 9.67
N PRO A 315 5.57 -6.30 10.42
CA PRO A 315 4.56 -5.34 9.96
C PRO A 315 4.89 -4.66 8.63
N SER A 316 6.16 -4.44 8.32
CA SER A 316 6.61 -3.86 7.06
C SER A 316 6.65 -4.86 5.91
N ALA A 317 6.58 -6.16 6.19
CA ALA A 317 6.64 -7.21 5.18
C ALA A 317 5.31 -7.39 4.47
N ARG A 318 5.37 -7.51 3.15
CA ARG A 318 4.22 -7.76 2.28
C ARG A 318 4.35 -9.14 1.66
N MET A 319 3.26 -9.91 1.70
CA MET A 319 3.22 -11.24 1.13
C MET A 319 1.99 -11.44 0.25
N ALA A 320 2.19 -12.10 -0.88
CA ALA A 320 1.15 -12.53 -1.80
C ALA A 320 1.61 -13.80 -2.52
N TRP A 321 0.68 -14.55 -3.10
CA TRP A 321 1.05 -15.74 -3.87
C TRP A 321 0.11 -15.94 -5.05
N SER A 322 0.57 -16.69 -6.05
CA SER A 322 -0.21 -17.10 -7.21
C SER A 322 0.01 -18.59 -7.50
N GLU A 323 -0.97 -19.21 -8.16
CA GLU A 323 -0.80 -20.55 -8.74
C GLU A 323 -0.19 -20.41 -10.14
N VAL A 324 0.77 -21.27 -10.47
CA VAL A 324 1.42 -21.36 -11.79
C VAL A 324 1.56 -22.83 -12.15
N ASP A 325 0.75 -23.28 -13.10
CA ASP A 325 0.59 -24.71 -13.42
C ASP A 325 0.23 -25.52 -12.15
N ASP A 326 1.02 -26.55 -11.81
CA ASP A 326 0.88 -27.35 -10.58
C ASP A 326 1.71 -26.80 -9.39
N ASN A 327 2.39 -25.65 -9.58
CA ASN A 327 3.26 -25.02 -8.60
C ASN A 327 2.62 -23.75 -8.01
N LEU A 328 3.29 -23.21 -6.99
CA LEU A 328 2.95 -21.97 -6.33
C LEU A 328 4.10 -20.99 -6.49
N LEU A 329 3.78 -19.72 -6.71
CA LEU A 329 4.76 -18.65 -6.73
C LEU A 329 4.45 -17.73 -5.55
N LEU A 330 5.30 -17.78 -4.52
CA LEU A 330 5.25 -16.87 -3.38
C LEU A 330 5.99 -15.58 -3.72
N PHE A 331 5.42 -14.46 -3.33
CA PHE A 331 6.03 -13.15 -3.32
C PHE A 331 6.11 -12.66 -1.88
N ALA A 332 7.31 -12.40 -1.39
CA ALA A 332 7.55 -11.91 -0.04
C ALA A 332 8.58 -10.79 -0.09
N SER A 333 8.17 -9.60 0.34
CA SER A 333 9.03 -8.42 0.49
C SER A 333 9.90 -8.15 -0.75
N GLY A 334 9.28 -8.14 -1.93
CA GLY A 334 9.96 -7.87 -3.21
C GLY A 334 10.68 -9.05 -3.85
N GLN A 335 10.71 -10.23 -3.21
CA GLN A 335 11.33 -11.44 -3.75
C GLN A 335 10.29 -12.48 -4.14
N SER A 336 10.62 -13.34 -5.11
CA SER A 336 9.75 -14.44 -5.55
C SER A 336 10.38 -15.81 -5.33
N ARG A 337 9.59 -16.81 -4.94
CA ARG A 337 10.02 -18.20 -4.77
C ARG A 337 9.01 -19.16 -5.39
N LEU A 338 9.49 -20.03 -6.28
CA LEU A 338 8.69 -21.13 -6.83
C LEU A 338 8.68 -22.28 -5.83
N LEU A 339 7.50 -22.77 -5.51
CA LEU A 339 7.25 -23.78 -4.49
C LEU A 339 6.34 -24.87 -5.06
N SER A 340 6.48 -26.08 -4.54
CA SER A 340 5.60 -27.19 -4.90
C SER A 340 4.16 -26.93 -4.48
N GLY A 341 3.20 -27.42 -5.28
CA GLY A 341 1.76 -27.27 -5.04
C GLY A 341 1.24 -27.77 -3.68
N HIS A 342 1.96 -28.69 -3.03
CA HIS A 342 1.56 -29.27 -1.74
C HIS A 342 1.71 -28.27 -0.57
N LEU A 343 2.56 -27.25 -0.70
CA LEU A 343 2.74 -26.20 0.32
C LEU A 343 1.62 -25.14 0.33
N ARG A 344 0.54 -25.34 -0.44
CA ARG A 344 -0.56 -24.36 -0.56
C ARG A 344 -1.15 -23.96 0.78
N GLU A 345 -1.36 -24.91 1.66
CA GLU A 345 -1.94 -24.63 2.98
C GLU A 345 -0.93 -23.95 3.91
N LEU A 346 0.37 -24.24 3.78
CA LEU A 346 1.42 -23.48 4.46
C LEU A 346 1.45 -22.02 3.97
N LEU A 347 1.38 -21.77 2.66
CA LEU A 347 1.38 -20.41 2.12
C LEU A 347 0.18 -19.60 2.59
N LYS A 348 -1.02 -20.21 2.60
CA LYS A 348 -2.21 -19.56 3.17
C LYS A 348 -2.03 -19.22 4.63
N LEU A 349 -1.44 -20.14 5.40
CA LEU A 349 -1.18 -19.95 6.82
C LEU A 349 -0.19 -18.79 7.04
N VAL A 350 0.98 -18.83 6.39
CA VAL A 350 2.04 -17.81 6.51
C VAL A 350 1.57 -16.43 6.05
N CYS A 351 0.75 -16.35 4.99
CA CYS A 351 0.28 -15.07 4.49
C CYS A 351 -0.88 -14.46 5.31
N ALA A 352 -1.59 -15.26 6.11
CA ALA A 352 -2.82 -14.82 6.78
C ALA A 352 -2.74 -14.74 8.31
N ALA A 353 -1.83 -15.51 8.92
CA ALA A 353 -1.68 -15.57 10.36
C ALA A 353 -0.80 -14.43 10.89
N ASP A 354 -1.25 -13.80 11.97
CA ASP A 354 -0.47 -12.77 12.66
C ASP A 354 0.62 -13.41 13.55
N ALA A 355 0.34 -14.62 14.05
CA ALA A 355 1.25 -15.44 14.83
C ALA A 355 1.19 -16.91 14.40
N LEU A 356 2.35 -17.55 14.33
CA LEU A 356 2.54 -18.94 13.95
C LEU A 356 3.20 -19.68 15.11
N HIS A 357 2.44 -20.58 15.72
CA HIS A 357 2.92 -21.44 16.81
C HIS A 357 3.36 -22.81 16.27
N ILE A 358 4.17 -23.53 17.05
CA ILE A 358 4.65 -24.87 16.68
C ILE A 358 3.51 -25.84 16.37
N GLU A 359 2.38 -25.75 17.06
CA GLU A 359 1.22 -26.61 16.84
C GLU A 359 0.63 -26.46 15.44
N ASN A 360 0.75 -25.27 14.84
CA ASN A 360 0.31 -24.98 13.48
C ASN A 360 1.37 -25.34 12.44
N LEU A 361 2.63 -25.45 12.86
CA LEU A 361 3.78 -25.64 11.98
C LEU A 361 4.30 -27.08 11.95
N VAL A 362 3.94 -27.94 12.91
CA VAL A 362 4.56 -29.27 13.11
C VAL A 362 4.69 -30.11 11.84
N GLN A 363 3.64 -30.21 11.02
CA GLN A 363 3.65 -30.99 9.78
C GLN A 363 4.56 -30.39 8.70
N TRP A 364 4.84 -29.08 8.78
CA TRP A 364 5.65 -28.33 7.84
C TRP A 364 7.12 -28.26 8.28
N LEU A 365 7.40 -28.47 9.57
CA LEU A 365 8.76 -28.63 10.10
C LEU A 365 9.34 -30.01 9.75
N GLU A 366 8.49 -31.02 9.56
CA GLU A 366 8.89 -32.35 9.05
C GLU A 366 9.04 -32.38 7.50
N ASP A 367 8.55 -31.35 6.81
CA ASP A 367 8.66 -31.19 5.36
C ASP A 367 9.90 -30.37 5.01
N GLU A 368 10.79 -30.93 4.18
CA GLU A 368 12.06 -30.29 3.81
C GLU A 368 11.84 -28.93 3.12
N GLU A 369 10.90 -28.85 2.18
CA GLU A 369 10.63 -27.61 1.43
C GLU A 369 9.90 -26.58 2.32
N GLY A 370 8.99 -27.03 3.18
CA GLY A 370 8.29 -26.22 4.16
C GLY A 370 9.22 -25.61 5.22
N LEU A 371 10.14 -26.41 5.78
CA LEU A 371 11.13 -25.96 6.75
C LEU A 371 12.10 -24.95 6.13
N THR A 372 12.64 -25.25 4.94
CA THR A 372 13.49 -24.33 4.20
C THR A 372 12.76 -23.01 3.91
N LEU A 373 11.49 -23.06 3.51
CA LEU A 373 10.70 -21.85 3.27
C LEU A 373 10.59 -20.98 4.52
N LEU A 374 10.20 -21.55 5.66
CA LEU A 374 10.07 -20.82 6.92
C LEU A 374 11.40 -20.19 7.34
N CYS A 375 12.49 -20.96 7.30
CA CYS A 375 13.84 -20.49 7.60
C CYS A 375 14.25 -19.32 6.68
N GLN A 376 13.99 -19.42 5.39
CA GLN A 376 14.30 -18.35 4.44
C GLN A 376 13.43 -17.09 4.62
N LEU A 377 12.18 -17.23 5.09
CA LEU A 377 11.34 -16.07 5.41
C LEU A 377 11.81 -15.35 6.67
N VAL A 378 12.31 -16.10 7.66
CA VAL A 378 12.95 -15.54 8.87
C VAL A 378 14.25 -14.82 8.50
N LYS A 379 15.13 -15.45 7.71
CA LYS A 379 16.37 -14.82 7.21
C LYS A 379 16.14 -13.56 6.41
N GLN A 380 15.08 -13.54 5.61
CA GLN A 380 14.70 -12.35 4.85
C GLN A 380 14.13 -11.25 5.76
N GLY A 381 13.64 -11.59 6.95
CA GLY A 381 12.96 -10.66 7.85
C GLY A 381 11.47 -10.48 7.57
N SER A 382 10.88 -11.29 6.67
CA SER A 382 9.43 -11.27 6.41
C SER A 382 8.64 -11.94 7.54
N LEU A 383 9.27 -12.91 8.20
CA LEU A 383 8.87 -13.42 9.50
C LEU A 383 9.98 -13.07 10.52
N GLY A 384 9.61 -12.92 11.78
CA GLY A 384 10.55 -12.78 12.89
C GLY A 384 10.03 -13.55 14.10
N PHE A 385 10.85 -13.70 15.13
CA PHE A 385 10.36 -14.20 16.41
C PHE A 385 9.64 -13.08 17.16
N ALA A 386 8.55 -13.40 17.85
CA ALA A 386 7.95 -12.48 18.81
C ALA A 386 9.00 -12.18 19.88
N ASN A 387 9.39 -10.92 20.01
CA ASN A 387 10.22 -10.48 21.12
C ASN A 387 9.44 -10.71 22.43
N GLU A 388 10.09 -11.30 23.45
CA GLU A 388 9.49 -11.46 24.80
C GLU A 388 9.12 -10.11 25.44
#